data_AF-A0AAV6YJP2-F1
#
_entry.id   AF-A0AAV6YJP2-F1
#
_cell.length_a   1.000
_cell.length_b   1.000
_cell.length_c   1.000
_cell.angle_alpha   90.00
_cell.angle_beta   90.00
_cell.angle_gamma   90.00
#
_symmetry.space_group_name_H-M   'P 1'
#
loop_
_entity.id
_entity.type
_entity.pdbx_description
1 polymer ?
#
loop_
_entity_poly.entity_id
_entity_poly.type
_entity_poly.pdbx_seq_one_letter_code
_entity_poly.pdbx_strand_id
1 'polypeptide(L)'
;SFQDSPDMEGNSPPHNKTASESELSATAAELLHDYMMTLRTKLSSQEIQQFAMLLHEYRNGASIHEFCINLRQLYGDSRKFLLLGK
;
A
#
# COMPACT_ATOMS: atom_id res chain seq x y z
N SER A 1 -23.42 -49.03 32.34
CA SER A 1 -22.77 -48.32 33.45
C SER A 1 -21.99 -47.15 32.88
N PHE A 2 -22.27 -45.98 33.45
CA PHE A 2 -21.73 -44.67 33.14
C PHE A 2 -20.24 -44.58 33.46
N GLN A 3 -19.51 -43.79 32.69
CA GLN A 3 -18.57 -42.83 33.24
C GLN A 3 -18.33 -41.71 32.24
N ASP A 4 -19.06 -40.62 32.49
CA ASP A 4 -18.81 -39.24 32.09
C ASP A 4 -17.33 -38.86 32.18
N SER A 5 -16.87 -38.03 31.25
CA SER A 5 -15.67 -37.22 31.40
C SER A 5 -16.04 -35.76 31.09
N PRO A 6 -15.63 -34.81 31.96
CA PRO A 6 -16.24 -33.50 32.02
C PRO A 6 -15.76 -32.58 30.90
N ASP A 7 -16.73 -31.79 30.45
CA ASP A 7 -16.60 -30.50 29.82
C ASP A 7 -15.44 -29.66 30.39
N MET A 8 -14.52 -29.27 29.51
CA MET A 8 -13.65 -28.13 29.76
C MET A 8 -14.14 -26.98 28.88
N GLU A 9 -15.14 -26.28 29.40
CA GLU A 9 -15.39 -24.89 29.07
C GLU A 9 -14.13 -24.09 29.42
N GLY A 10 -13.50 -23.47 28.43
CA GLY A 10 -12.21 -22.83 28.63
C GLY A 10 -11.70 -22.09 27.42
N ASN A 11 -12.22 -20.87 27.24
CA ASN A 11 -11.52 -19.74 26.60
C ASN A 11 -11.39 -19.82 25.06
N SER A 12 -12.45 -19.44 24.35
CA SER A 12 -12.30 -18.87 23.00
C SER A 12 -11.41 -17.62 23.10
N PRO A 13 -10.23 -17.59 22.42
CA PRO A 13 -9.44 -16.37 22.33
C PRO A 13 -10.30 -15.27 21.69
N PRO A 14 -10.06 -13.98 22.02
CA PRO A 14 -10.66 -12.92 21.22
C PRO A 14 -10.22 -13.19 19.78
N HIS A 15 -11.17 -13.42 18.89
CA HIS A 15 -10.92 -13.36 17.46
C HIS A 15 -10.51 -11.91 17.18
N ASN A 16 -9.23 -11.61 17.38
CA ASN A 16 -8.53 -10.64 16.58
C ASN A 16 -8.76 -11.15 15.16
N LYS A 17 -9.78 -10.60 14.51
CA LYS A 17 -10.01 -10.76 13.08
C LYS A 17 -8.76 -10.22 12.44
N THR A 18 -7.77 -11.08 12.25
CA THR A 18 -6.70 -10.87 11.29
C THR A 18 -7.45 -10.64 9.99
N ALA A 19 -7.55 -9.37 9.59
CA ALA A 19 -8.12 -9.01 8.31
C ALA A 19 -7.45 -9.93 7.29
N SER A 20 -8.27 -10.66 6.52
CA SER A 20 -7.72 -11.65 5.59
C SER A 20 -6.76 -10.92 4.65
N GLU A 21 -5.64 -11.53 4.29
CA GLU A 21 -4.66 -10.94 3.35
C GLU A 21 -5.33 -10.44 2.06
N SER A 22 -6.44 -11.09 1.66
CA SER A 22 -7.29 -10.67 0.55
C SER A 22 -8.02 -9.34 0.77
N GLU A 23 -8.51 -9.06 1.98
CA GLU A 23 -9.15 -7.78 2.30
C GLU A 23 -8.09 -6.66 2.37
N LEU A 24 -6.92 -6.95 2.94
CA LEU A 24 -5.76 -6.06 2.97
C LEU A 24 -5.26 -5.73 1.55
N SER A 25 -5.21 -6.74 0.67
CA SER A 25 -4.87 -6.60 -0.75
C SER A 25 -5.89 -5.72 -1.49
N ALA A 26 -7.18 -5.88 -1.22
CA ALA A 26 -8.23 -5.07 -1.84
C ALA A 26 -8.09 -3.60 -1.43
N THR A 27 -7.90 -3.32 -0.14
CA THR A 27 -7.69 -1.95 0.35
C THR A 27 -6.40 -1.34 -0.18
N ALA A 28 -5.32 -2.13 -0.30
CA ALA A 28 -4.05 -1.66 -0.89
C ALA A 28 -4.20 -1.30 -2.38
N ALA A 29 -4.98 -2.08 -3.14
CA ALA A 29 -5.27 -1.79 -4.54
C ALA A 29 -6.10 -0.51 -4.70
N GLU A 30 -7.11 -0.30 -3.85
CA GLU A 30 -7.90 0.94 -3.81
C GLU A 30 -7.04 2.16 -3.49
N LEU A 31 -6.18 2.07 -2.46
CA LEU A 31 -5.24 3.14 -2.12
C LEU A 31 -4.29 3.48 -3.26
N LEU A 32 -3.79 2.46 -3.98
CA LEU A 32 -2.92 2.66 -5.13
C LEU A 32 -3.67 3.31 -6.30
N HIS A 33 -4.93 2.92 -6.52
CA HIS A 33 -5.79 3.53 -7.52
C HIS A 33 -6.07 5.01 -7.21
N ASP A 34 -6.47 5.34 -5.99
CA ASP A 34 -6.73 6.71 -5.55
C ASP A 34 -5.48 7.57 -5.62
N TYR A 35 -4.34 6.99 -5.29
CA TYR A 35 -3.04 7.62 -5.47
C TYR A 35 -2.76 7.90 -6.96
N MET A 36 -2.96 6.94 -7.86
CA MET A 36 -2.81 7.14 -9.31
C MET A 36 -3.74 8.22 -9.85
N MET A 37 -5.00 8.26 -9.39
CA MET A 37 -5.96 9.31 -9.77
C MET A 37 -5.48 10.68 -9.29
N THR A 38 -5.05 10.78 -8.04
CA THR A 38 -4.51 12.03 -7.46
C THR A 38 -3.31 12.53 -8.28
N LEU A 39 -2.37 11.64 -8.61
CA LEU A 39 -1.23 11.96 -9.46
C LEU A 39 -1.68 12.51 -10.82
N ARG A 40 -2.65 11.88 -11.48
CA ARG A 40 -3.19 12.36 -12.78
C ARG A 40 -3.84 13.74 -12.71
N THR A 41 -4.37 14.15 -11.55
CA THR A 41 -4.94 15.50 -11.37
C THR A 41 -3.89 16.56 -11.03
N LYS A 42 -2.75 16.17 -10.46
CA LYS A 42 -1.71 17.08 -9.94
C LYS A 42 -0.47 17.18 -10.82
N LEU A 43 -0.30 16.23 -11.72
CA LEU A 43 0.82 16.12 -12.66
C LEU A 43 0.31 16.25 -14.09
N SER A 44 1.10 16.92 -14.92
CA SER A 44 0.94 16.95 -16.37
C SER A 44 1.18 15.57 -16.99
N SER A 45 0.76 15.39 -18.24
CA SER A 45 1.01 14.15 -18.98
C SER A 45 2.50 13.80 -19.08
N GLN A 46 3.38 14.81 -19.17
CA GLN A 46 4.83 14.62 -19.21
C GLN A 46 5.37 14.13 -17.86
N GLU A 47 4.90 14.71 -16.76
CA GLU A 47 5.29 14.28 -15.42
C GLU A 47 4.77 12.88 -15.09
N ILE A 48 3.58 12.50 -15.57
CA ILE A 48 3.05 11.13 -15.47
C ILE A 48 3.95 10.14 -16.23
N GLN A 49 4.42 10.49 -17.43
CA GLN A 49 5.38 9.67 -18.17
C GLN A 49 6.71 9.53 -17.43
N GLN A 50 7.22 10.61 -16.83
CA GLN A 50 8.41 10.57 -16.00
C GLN A 50 8.23 9.68 -14.77
N PHE A 51 7.08 9.76 -14.10
CA PHE A 51 6.75 8.84 -13.01
C PHE A 51 6.77 7.38 -13.47
N ALA A 52 6.18 7.07 -14.62
CA ALA A 52 6.17 5.72 -15.18
C ALA A 52 7.59 5.21 -15.49
N MET A 53 8.47 6.07 -16.01
CA MET A 53 9.89 5.74 -16.22
C MET A 53 10.60 5.45 -14.89
N LEU A 54 10.42 6.29 -13.87
CA LEU A 54 11.02 6.06 -12.55
C LEU A 54 10.56 4.73 -11.94
N LEU A 55 9.28 4.39 -12.09
CA LEU A 55 8.72 3.13 -11.60
C LEU A 55 9.28 1.93 -12.37
N HIS A 56 9.49 2.08 -13.69
CA HIS A 56 10.12 1.06 -14.51
C HIS A 56 11.57 0.80 -14.09
N GLU A 57 12.37 1.86 -13.91
CA GLU A 57 13.76 1.76 -13.43
C GLU A 57 13.85 1.11 -12.04
N TYR A 58 12.97 1.50 -11.11
CA TYR A 58 12.89 0.87 -9.79
C TYR A 58 12.61 -0.62 -9.89
N ARG A 59 11.67 -1.02 -10.76
CA ARG A 59 11.32 -2.41 -10.99
C ARG A 59 12.44 -3.20 -11.71
N ASN A 60 13.28 -2.52 -12.47
CA ASN A 60 14.47 -3.10 -13.12
C ASN A 60 15.69 -3.20 -12.19
N GLY A 61 15.58 -2.73 -10.94
CA GLY A 61 16.62 -2.88 -9.91
C GLY A 61 17.28 -1.58 -9.46
N ALA A 62 16.78 -0.41 -9.86
CA ALA A 62 17.25 0.85 -9.30
C ALA A 62 16.97 0.91 -7.78
N SER A 63 17.84 1.59 -7.04
CA SER A 63 17.72 1.64 -5.59
C SER A 63 16.46 2.40 -5.16
N ILE A 64 15.82 1.96 -4.06
CA ILE A 64 14.69 2.69 -3.47
C ILE A 64 15.07 4.12 -3.09
N HIS A 65 16.34 4.35 -2.71
CA HIS A 65 16.85 5.66 -2.35
C HIS A 65 16.85 6.60 -3.56
N GLU A 66 17.36 6.13 -4.69
CA GLU A 66 17.39 6.87 -5.95
C GLU A 66 15.97 7.12 -6.49
N PHE A 67 15.09 6.12 -6.41
CA PHE A 67 13.67 6.28 -6.73
C PHE A 67 13.02 7.39 -5.89
N CYS A 68 13.23 7.39 -4.57
CA CYS A 68 12.68 8.42 -3.67
C CYS A 68 13.23 9.82 -3.97
N ILE A 69 14.52 9.95 -4.30
CA ILE A 69 15.13 11.24 -4.69
C ILE A 69 14.48 11.75 -5.97
N ASN A 70 14.39 10.91 -6.99
CA ASN A 70 13.87 11.29 -8.29
C ASN A 70 12.36 11.61 -8.23
N LEU A 71 11.58 10.86 -7.44
CA LEU A 71 10.16 11.17 -7.21
C LEU A 71 9.99 12.53 -6.53
N ARG A 72 10.82 12.84 -5.53
CA ARG A 72 10.78 14.13 -4.84
C ARG A 72 11.10 15.27 -5.80
N GLN A 73 12.07 15.09 -6.70
CA GLN A 73 12.40 16.08 -7.72
C GLN A 73 11.25 16.28 -8.71
N LEU A 74 10.62 15.18 -9.16
CA LEU A 74 9.46 15.20 -10.06
C LEU A 74 8.29 15.99 -9.47
N TYR A 75 7.98 15.74 -8.19
CA TYR A 75 6.86 16.42 -7.53
C TYR A 75 7.22 17.87 -7.15
N GLY A 76 8.49 18.10 -6.83
CA GLY A 76 8.97 19.37 -6.29
C GLY A 76 8.49 19.62 -4.86
N ASP A 77 8.99 20.70 -4.25
CA ASP A 77 8.66 21.03 -2.86
C ASP A 77 7.18 21.33 -2.65
N SER A 78 6.50 21.88 -3.66
CA SER A 78 5.07 22.22 -3.60
C SER A 78 4.15 21.00 -3.57
N ARG A 79 4.59 19.84 -4.07
CA ARG A 79 3.76 18.63 -4.18
C ARG A 79 4.36 17.40 -3.49
N LYS A 80 5.35 17.59 -2.60
CA LYS A 80 5.97 16.49 -1.83
C LYS A 80 4.97 15.69 -0.99
N PHE A 81 3.84 16.29 -0.63
CA PHE A 81 2.76 15.63 0.11
C PHE A 81 2.17 14.44 -0.66
N LEU A 82 2.32 14.40 -1.99
CA LEU A 82 1.92 13.26 -2.81
C LEU A 82 2.67 11.98 -2.42
N LEU A 83 3.89 12.07 -1.90
CA LEU A 83 4.63 10.90 -1.41
C LEU A 83 3.93 10.18 -0.25
N LEU A 84 2.99 10.84 0.43
CA LEU A 84 2.30 10.30 1.60
C LEU A 84 0.94 9.68 1.27
N GLY A 85 0.44 9.81 0.01
CA GLY A 85 -0.84 9.24 -0.41
C GLY A 85 -2.05 9.71 0.43
N LYS A 86 -2.02 10.94 0.93
CA LYS A 86 -3.06 11.55 1.79
C LYS A 86 -3.97 12.49 1.02
#